data_AF-A0A7H8JUE1-F1
#
_entry.id   AF-A0A7H8JUE1-F1
#
_cell.length_a   1.000
_cell.length_b   1.000
_cell.length_c   1.000
_cell.angle_alpha   90.00
_cell.angle_beta   90.00
_cell.angle_gamma   90.00
#
_symmetry.space_group_name_H-M   'P 1'
#
loop_
_entity.id
_entity.type
_entity.pdbx_description
1 polymer ?
#
loop_
_entity_poly.entity_id
_entity_poly.type
_entity_poly.pdbx_seq_one_letter_code
_entity_poly.pdbx_strand_id
1 'polypeptide(L)'
;MSDTNIPIPLPGISLMAAAELRDALTAIEEGKAATAVAALLAIDPESWQVIEKRLVAVIGADLRQLLTAAVREPEAAAEPPLG
;
A
#
# COMPACT_ATOMS: atom_id res chain seq x y z
N MET A 1 33.78 -23.99 -15.30
CA MET A 1 33.54 -22.58 -14.93
C MET A 1 32.21 -22.55 -14.23
N SER A 2 32.22 -22.32 -12.91
CA SER A 2 30.99 -22.29 -12.12
C SER A 2 30.47 -20.86 -12.12
N ASP A 3 29.42 -20.60 -12.88
CA ASP A 3 28.68 -19.34 -12.83
C ASP A 3 28.05 -19.23 -11.44
N THR A 4 28.70 -18.44 -10.58
CA THR A 4 28.13 -18.09 -9.28
C THR A 4 27.01 -17.10 -9.56
N ASN A 5 25.78 -17.59 -9.59
CA ASN A 5 24.58 -16.76 -9.61
C ASN A 5 24.50 -16.01 -8.28
N ILE A 6 25.17 -14.86 -8.17
CA ILE A 6 25.03 -13.97 -7.02
C ILE A 6 23.59 -13.43 -7.08
N PRO A 7 22.73 -13.75 -6.11
CA PRO A 7 21.40 -13.15 -6.06
C PRO A 7 21.59 -11.64 -5.93
N ILE A 8 21.21 -10.90 -6.96
CA ILE A 8 21.17 -9.44 -6.91
C ILE A 8 20.19 -9.11 -5.78
N PRO A 9 20.61 -8.40 -4.71
CA PRO A 9 19.69 -7.96 -3.70
C PRO A 9 18.67 -7.07 -4.41
N LEU A 10 17.43 -7.55 -4.56
CA LEU A 10 16.37 -6.70 -5.04
C LEU A 10 16.28 -5.53 -4.05
N PRO A 11 16.20 -4.28 -4.51
CA PRO A 11 16.04 -3.15 -3.62
C PRO A 11 14.85 -3.44 -2.70
N GLY A 12 15.15 -3.45 -1.40
CA GLY A 12 14.20 -3.81 -0.36
C GLY A 12 13.38 -2.59 0.03
N ILE A 13 12.22 -2.84 0.66
CA ILE A 13 11.48 -1.77 1.34
C ILE A 13 12.25 -1.47 2.63
N SER A 14 12.63 -0.21 2.85
CA SER A 14 13.28 0.19 4.09
C SER A 14 12.34 0.00 5.29
N LEU A 15 12.89 -0.22 6.49
CA LEU A 15 12.06 -0.35 7.70
C LEU A 15 11.26 0.93 7.97
N MET A 16 11.84 2.09 7.66
CA MET A 16 11.16 3.39 7.75
C MET A 16 9.95 3.43 6.81
N ALA A 17 10.15 3.12 5.52
CA ALA A 17 9.05 3.09 4.54
C ALA A 17 7.95 2.09 4.91
N ALA A 18 8.30 0.94 5.49
CA ALA A 18 7.32 -0.02 5.98
C ALA A 18 6.52 0.50 7.18
N ALA A 19 7.13 1.29 8.07
CA ALA A 19 6.44 1.95 9.18
C ALA A 19 5.50 3.05 8.65
N GLU A 20 6.00 3.93 7.79
CA GLU A 20 5.20 5.00 7.19
C GLU A 20 4.01 4.48 6.39
N LEU A 21 4.17 3.38 5.63
CA LEU A 21 3.05 2.74 4.94
C LEU A 21 2.01 2.21 5.91
N ARG A 22 2.43 1.62 7.04
CA ARG A 22 1.49 1.14 8.07
C ARG A 22 0.73 2.31 8.69
N ASP A 23 1.44 3.36 9.06
CA ASP A 23 0.85 4.56 9.68
C ASP A 23 -0.13 5.24 8.73
N ALA A 24 0.17 5.26 7.42
CA ALA A 24 -0.76 5.74 6.40
C ALA A 24 -2.06 4.93 6.38
N LEU A 25 -1.97 3.59 6.37
CA LEU A 25 -3.14 2.69 6.36
C LEU A 25 -3.97 2.84 7.64
N THR A 26 -3.34 2.89 8.82
CA THR A 26 -4.05 3.15 10.08
C THR A 26 -4.74 4.51 10.07
N ALA A 27 -4.07 5.56 9.56
CA ALA A 27 -4.68 6.88 9.46
C ALA A 27 -5.89 6.90 8.49
N ILE A 28 -5.87 6.10 7.44
CA ILE A 28 -7.01 5.93 6.52
C ILE A 28 -8.19 5.27 7.25
N GLU A 29 -7.94 4.18 7.98
CA GLU A 29 -8.96 3.48 8.78
C GLU A 29 -9.60 4.41 9.82
N GLU A 30 -8.81 5.32 10.41
CA GLU A 30 -9.28 6.29 11.39
C GLU A 30 -9.91 7.57 10.77
N GLY A 31 -9.98 7.67 9.44
CA GLY A 31 -10.50 8.85 8.74
C GLY A 31 -9.61 10.09 8.82
N LYS A 32 -8.33 9.94 9.21
CA LYS A 32 -7.34 11.01 9.37
C LYS A 32 -6.59 11.28 8.06
N ALA A 33 -7.30 11.81 7.07
CA ALA A 33 -6.78 12.01 5.71
C ALA A 33 -5.46 12.79 5.65
N ALA A 34 -5.30 13.86 6.44
CA ALA A 34 -4.07 14.66 6.44
C ALA A 34 -2.85 13.86 6.95
N THR A 35 -3.05 13.04 7.99
CA THR A 35 -2.00 12.17 8.54
C THR A 35 -1.61 11.09 7.53
N ALA A 36 -2.59 10.49 6.85
CA ALA A 36 -2.32 9.50 5.82
C ALA A 36 -1.46 10.07 4.68
N VAL A 37 -1.80 11.28 4.19
CA VAL A 37 -1.01 11.95 3.16
C VAL A 37 0.40 12.27 3.64
N ALA A 38 0.55 12.75 4.88
CA ALA A 38 1.87 13.04 5.44
C ALA A 38 2.77 11.80 5.51
N ALA A 39 2.22 10.67 5.97
CA ALA A 39 2.95 9.41 6.05
C ALA A 39 3.33 8.87 4.65
N LEU A 40 2.41 8.93 3.67
CA LEU A 40 2.71 8.53 2.28
C LEU A 40 3.83 9.39 1.67
N LEU A 41 3.85 10.69 1.96
CA LEU A 41 4.89 11.61 1.48
C LEU A 41 6.25 11.41 2.17
N ALA A 42 6.29 10.75 3.33
CA ALA A 42 7.52 10.43 4.04
C ALA A 42 8.24 9.19 3.48
N ILE A 43 7.57 8.38 2.64
CA ILE A 43 8.17 7.20 2.01
C ILE A 43 9.19 7.62 0.95
N ASP A 44 10.40 7.05 1.04
CA ASP A 44 11.46 7.32 0.08
C ASP A 44 11.13 6.76 -1.33
N PRO A 45 11.61 7.40 -2.42
CA PRO A 45 11.23 7.00 -3.78
C PRO A 45 11.62 5.56 -4.16
N GLU A 46 12.71 5.03 -3.61
CA GLU A 46 13.17 3.67 -3.93
C GLU A 46 12.22 2.64 -3.30
N SER A 47 11.91 2.80 -2.01
CA SER A 47 10.94 1.97 -1.31
C SER A 47 9.55 2.07 -1.96
N TRP A 48 9.13 3.27 -2.38
CA TRP A 48 7.85 3.48 -3.07
C TRP A 48 7.72 2.61 -4.32
N GLN A 49 8.73 2.63 -5.19
CA GLN A 49 8.71 1.82 -6.42
C GLN A 49 8.66 0.31 -6.15
N VAL A 50 9.32 -0.14 -5.09
CA VAL A 50 9.29 -1.55 -4.68
C VAL A 50 7.92 -1.93 -4.13
N ILE A 51 7.29 -1.04 -3.34
CA ILE A 51 5.91 -1.21 -2.85
C ILE A 51 4.95 -1.35 -4.03
N GLU A 52 4.98 -0.42 -5.00
CA GLU A 52 4.09 -0.47 -6.17
C GLU A 52 4.27 -1.77 -6.98
N LYS A 53 5.52 -2.18 -7.23
CA LYS A 53 5.80 -3.45 -7.93
C LYS A 53 5.24 -4.65 -7.20
N ARG A 54 5.36 -4.68 -5.86
CA ARG A 54 4.83 -5.79 -5.04
C ARG A 54 3.32 -5.80 -5.00
N LEU A 55 2.68 -4.64 -4.88
CA LEU A 55 1.22 -4.53 -4.89
C LEU A 55 0.64 -5.06 -6.22
N VAL A 56 1.22 -4.64 -7.34
CA VAL A 56 0.81 -5.15 -8.65
C VAL A 56 1.10 -6.66 -8.78
N ALA A 57 2.25 -7.14 -8.32
CA ALA A 57 2.61 -8.56 -8.44
C ALA A 57 1.77 -9.49 -7.55
N VAL A 58 1.34 -9.03 -6.37
CA VAL A 58 0.64 -9.87 -5.38
C VAL A 58 -0.87 -9.68 -5.45
N ILE A 59 -1.34 -8.46 -5.64
CA ILE A 59 -2.76 -8.06 -5.55
C ILE A 59 -3.32 -7.71 -6.93
N GLY A 60 -2.47 -7.46 -7.94
CA GLY A 60 -2.91 -7.05 -9.27
C GLY A 60 -3.41 -5.61 -9.35
N ALA A 61 -3.17 -4.81 -8.30
CA ALA A 61 -3.63 -3.44 -8.19
C ALA A 61 -2.51 -2.51 -7.69
N ASP A 62 -2.53 -1.26 -8.12
CA ASP A 62 -1.66 -0.23 -7.57
C ASP A 62 -2.24 0.37 -6.26
N LEU A 63 -1.42 1.13 -5.53
CA LEU A 63 -1.83 1.71 -4.26
C LEU A 63 -3.02 2.67 -4.40
N ARG A 64 -3.12 3.45 -5.49
CA ARG A 64 -4.22 4.38 -5.70
C ARG A 64 -5.55 3.63 -5.87
N GLN A 65 -5.54 2.53 -6.62
CA GLN A 65 -6.71 1.67 -6.80
C GLN A 65 -7.17 1.10 -5.45
N LEU A 66 -6.24 0.62 -4.63
CA LEU A 66 -6.54 0.09 -3.29
C LEU A 66 -7.13 1.15 -2.37
N LEU A 67 -6.54 2.34 -2.33
CA LEU A 67 -7.03 3.47 -1.54
C LEU A 67 -8.42 3.93 -1.99
N THR A 68 -8.67 3.94 -3.30
CA THR A 68 -9.98 4.33 -3.86
C THR A 68 -11.06 3.29 -3.52
N ALA A 69 -10.70 2.00 -3.49
CA ALA A 69 -11.61 0.94 -3.08
C ALA A 69 -11.95 1.02 -1.59
N ALA A 70 -10.94 1.28 -0.72
CA ALA A 70 -11.13 1.39 0.73
C ALA A 70 -12.08 2.52 1.14
N VAL A 71 -12.13 3.62 0.37
CA VAL A 71 -13.05 4.74 0.64
C VAL A 71 -14.49 4.45 0.16
N ARG A 72 -14.69 3.48 -0.74
CA ARG A 72 -16.02 3.13 -1.29
C ARG A 72 -16.80 2.10 -0.46
N GLU A 73 -16.21 1.46 0.55
CA GLU A 73 -16.92 0.51 1.42
C GLU A 73 -17.62 1.17 2.63
N PRO A 74 -18.68 1.99 2.42
CA PRO A 74 -19.74 2.03 3.43
C PRO A 74 -21.15 1.65 2.93
N GLU A 75 -21.39 1.30 1.66
CA GLU A 75 -22.77 1.29 1.11
C GLU A 75 -23.35 -0.07 0.65
N ALA A 76 -22.68 -1.21 0.90
CA ALA A 76 -23.17 -2.53 0.46
C ALA A 76 -23.88 -3.36 1.55
N ALA A 77 -24.11 -2.80 2.75
CA ALA A 77 -24.75 -3.50 3.88
C ALA A 77 -26.16 -2.98 4.21
N ALA A 78 -26.77 -2.15 3.37
CA ALA A 78 -28.19 -1.82 3.51
C ALA A 78 -29.02 -2.96 2.89
N GLU A 79 -29.51 -3.87 3.74
CA GLU A 79 -30.54 -4.85 3.37
C GLU A 79 -31.70 -4.14 2.63
N PRO A 80 -32.21 -4.71 1.53
CA PRO A 80 -33.41 -4.17 0.89
C PRO A 80 -34.61 -4.32 1.84
N PRO A 81 -35.53 -3.33 1.91
CA PRO A 81 -36.72 -3.47 2.73
C PRO A 81 -37.55 -4.65 2.22
N LEU A 82 -37.87 -5.57 3.13
CA LEU A 82 -38.84 -6.64 2.89
C LEU A 82 -40.18 -5.99 2.53
N GLY A 83 -40.55 -6.09 1.26
CA GLY A 83 -41.89 -5.81 0.73
C GLY A 83 -42.63 -7.11 0.47
#